data_AF-A0A4P2VCQ8-F1
#
_entry.id   AF-A0A4P2VCQ8-F1
#
_cell.length_a   1.000
_cell.length_b   1.000
_cell.length_c   1.000
_cell.angle_alpha   90.00
_cell.angle_beta   90.00
_cell.angle_gamma   90.00
#
_symmetry.space_group_name_H-M   'P 1'
#
loop_
_entity.id
_entity.type
_entity.pdbx_description
1 polymer ?
#
loop_
_entity_poly.entity_id
_entity_poly.type
_entity_poly.pdbx_seq_one_letter_code
_entity_poly.pdbx_strand_id
1 'polypeptide(L)'
;MVEKAREASEEEIRRFAEQTLGEVPEVINRLFKLDGDAAVEQFAENNILYLGRKDLPRKVLALIAMSVALANGPKESAMIHFKLARRFGASNEEILDAIRATKMALMSSTLDAMASVIDSGKEELLEKDPSSSAVLDKVRLESGIVPERLYLAASFSSSLLREHLREKGELLRSRALERKYVFAVALAVSISIHDMGCQKVYLDQFTRNGGTRAELEDVLSVTRFITGNRAFVNALDMLRFMNSG
;
A
#
# COMPACT_ATOMS: atom_id res chain seq x y z
N MET A 1 -1.24 -21.88 -15.21
CA MET A 1 -2.39 -21.17 -14.61
C MET A 1 -2.88 -20.04 -15.50
N VAL A 2 -1.98 -19.24 -16.10
CA VAL A 2 -2.30 -18.26 -17.16
C VAL A 2 -2.90 -18.91 -18.41
N GLU A 3 -2.39 -20.08 -18.85
CA GLU A 3 -2.98 -20.85 -19.96
C GLU A 3 -4.43 -21.30 -19.68
N LYS A 4 -4.73 -21.76 -18.45
CA LYS A 4 -6.09 -22.10 -18.04
C LYS A 4 -7.04 -20.89 -17.95
N ALA A 5 -6.50 -19.68 -17.77
CA ALA A 5 -7.31 -18.47 -17.78
C ALA A 5 -7.62 -18.02 -19.22
N ARG A 6 -6.68 -18.21 -20.16
CA ARG A 6 -6.91 -18.00 -21.61
C ARG A 6 -7.96 -18.95 -22.19
N GLU A 7 -8.13 -20.12 -21.61
CA GLU A 7 -9.17 -21.09 -21.98
C GLU A 7 -10.49 -20.89 -21.23
N ALA A 8 -10.53 -20.00 -20.22
CA ALA A 8 -11.74 -19.77 -19.44
C ALA A 8 -12.72 -18.89 -20.22
N SER A 9 -13.92 -19.41 -20.43
CA SER A 9 -15.03 -18.65 -21.02
C SER A 9 -15.39 -17.42 -20.17
N GLU A 10 -15.92 -16.37 -20.79
CA GLU A 10 -16.43 -15.18 -20.09
C GLU A 10 -17.38 -15.55 -18.93
N GLU A 11 -18.18 -16.60 -19.11
CA GLU A 11 -19.14 -17.10 -18.14
C GLU A 11 -18.49 -17.80 -16.93
N GLU A 12 -17.32 -18.41 -17.10
CA GLU A 12 -16.51 -18.93 -15.99
C GLU A 12 -15.85 -17.80 -15.21
N ILE A 13 -15.38 -16.77 -15.92
CA ILE A 13 -14.77 -15.58 -15.32
C ILE A 13 -15.80 -14.82 -14.46
N ARG A 14 -17.01 -14.61 -15.00
CA ARG A 14 -18.11 -13.96 -14.27
C ARG A 14 -18.50 -14.75 -13.02
N ARG A 15 -18.74 -16.06 -13.15
CA ARG A 15 -19.08 -16.93 -12.00
C ARG A 15 -18.01 -16.89 -10.93
N PHE A 16 -16.75 -16.91 -11.31
CA PHE A 16 -15.66 -16.89 -10.36
C PHE A 16 -15.53 -15.52 -9.67
N ALA A 17 -15.66 -14.42 -10.41
CA ALA A 17 -15.67 -13.08 -9.83
C ALA A 17 -16.82 -12.92 -8.83
N GLU A 18 -18.02 -13.43 -9.12
CA GLU A 18 -19.13 -13.45 -8.14
C GLU A 18 -18.80 -14.32 -6.91
N GLN A 19 -18.24 -15.51 -7.11
CA GLN A 19 -17.86 -16.40 -6.02
C GLN A 19 -16.74 -15.84 -5.13
N THR A 20 -15.82 -15.06 -5.68
CA THR A 20 -14.63 -14.56 -4.97
C THR A 20 -14.79 -13.12 -4.50
N LEU A 21 -15.24 -12.23 -5.37
CA LEU A 21 -15.41 -10.78 -5.15
C LEU A 21 -16.84 -10.41 -4.71
N GLY A 22 -17.82 -11.29 -4.94
CA GLY A 22 -19.24 -11.04 -4.65
C GLY A 22 -19.97 -10.34 -5.80
N GLU A 23 -19.22 -9.68 -6.68
CA GLU A 23 -19.71 -9.01 -7.88
C GLU A 23 -18.60 -9.03 -8.95
N VAL A 24 -18.99 -8.97 -10.23
CA VAL A 24 -18.01 -8.81 -11.31
C VAL A 24 -17.56 -7.34 -11.35
N PRO A 25 -16.25 -7.04 -11.19
CA PRO A 25 -15.74 -5.68 -11.29
C PRO A 25 -16.14 -5.03 -12.61
N GLU A 26 -16.61 -3.78 -12.55
CA GLU A 26 -17.11 -3.11 -13.75
C GLU A 26 -16.05 -3.01 -14.84
N VAL A 27 -14.79 -2.75 -14.48
CA VAL A 27 -13.65 -2.73 -15.41
C VAL A 27 -13.61 -4.00 -16.27
N ILE A 28 -13.77 -5.18 -15.66
CA ILE A 28 -13.75 -6.46 -16.37
C ILE A 28 -14.94 -6.55 -17.34
N ASN A 29 -16.15 -6.17 -16.89
CA ASN A 29 -17.34 -6.15 -17.75
C ASN A 29 -17.20 -5.19 -18.94
N ARG A 30 -16.52 -4.06 -18.75
CA ARG A 30 -16.28 -3.08 -19.83
C ARG A 30 -15.22 -3.57 -20.80
N LEU A 31 -14.18 -4.23 -20.31
CA LEU A 31 -13.15 -4.82 -21.15
C LEU A 31 -13.72 -5.94 -22.01
N PHE A 32 -14.56 -6.85 -21.48
CA PHE A 32 -15.14 -7.93 -22.29
C PHE A 32 -15.89 -7.44 -23.55
N LYS A 33 -16.46 -6.24 -23.52
CA LYS A 33 -17.17 -5.64 -24.66
C LYS A 33 -16.24 -5.00 -25.69
N LEU A 34 -15.03 -4.61 -25.29
CA LEU A 34 -14.06 -3.90 -26.12
C LEU A 34 -12.93 -4.81 -26.60
N ASP A 35 -12.38 -5.60 -25.69
CA ASP A 35 -11.24 -6.50 -25.86
C ASP A 35 -11.35 -7.64 -24.83
N GLY A 36 -11.80 -8.80 -25.30
CA GLY A 36 -11.97 -10.00 -24.47
C GLY A 36 -10.64 -10.55 -23.93
N ASP A 37 -9.54 -10.42 -24.68
CA ASP A 37 -8.22 -10.89 -24.24
C ASP A 37 -7.70 -10.04 -23.08
N ALA A 38 -7.86 -8.71 -23.17
CA ALA A 38 -7.52 -7.80 -22.08
C ALA A 38 -8.36 -8.07 -20.82
N ALA A 39 -9.64 -8.40 -20.97
CA ALA A 39 -10.50 -8.77 -19.85
C ALA A 39 -10.03 -10.06 -19.15
N VAL A 40 -9.66 -11.07 -19.94
CA VAL A 40 -9.13 -12.36 -19.46
C VAL A 40 -7.80 -12.17 -18.73
N GLU A 41 -6.89 -11.38 -19.31
CA GLU A 41 -5.60 -11.04 -18.69
C GLU A 41 -5.82 -10.35 -17.33
N GLN A 42 -6.66 -9.30 -17.31
CA GLN A 42 -6.95 -8.54 -16.10
C GLN A 42 -7.58 -9.40 -14.99
N PHE A 43 -8.40 -10.37 -15.38
CA PHE A 43 -8.98 -11.32 -14.45
C PHE A 43 -7.97 -12.36 -13.96
N ALA A 44 -7.11 -12.88 -14.85
CA ALA A 44 -6.07 -13.83 -14.49
C ALA A 44 -5.10 -13.23 -13.46
N GLU A 45 -4.70 -11.98 -13.65
CA GLU A 45 -3.84 -11.26 -12.72
C GLU A 45 -4.50 -11.07 -11.34
N ASN A 46 -5.78 -10.67 -11.30
CA ASN A 46 -6.56 -10.59 -10.05
C ASN A 46 -6.64 -11.94 -9.31
N ASN A 47 -6.76 -13.05 -10.05
CA ASN A 47 -6.81 -14.37 -9.44
C ASN A 47 -5.47 -14.82 -8.89
N ILE A 48 -4.39 -14.58 -9.64
CA ILE A 48 -3.03 -14.86 -9.20
C ILE A 48 -2.75 -14.11 -7.90
N LEU A 49 -3.22 -12.87 -7.80
CA LEU A 49 -3.05 -12.03 -6.61
C LEU A 49 -3.58 -12.67 -5.32
N TYR A 50 -4.81 -13.19 -5.34
CA TYR A 50 -5.47 -13.66 -4.11
C TYR A 50 -5.44 -15.17 -3.90
N LEU A 51 -5.27 -15.93 -4.97
CA LEU A 51 -5.39 -17.39 -4.95
C LEU A 51 -4.13 -18.10 -5.44
N GLY A 52 -3.28 -17.39 -6.19
CA GLY A 52 -1.96 -17.89 -6.60
C GLY A 52 -0.87 -17.69 -5.54
N ARG A 53 -1.05 -16.73 -4.64
CA ARG A 53 -0.12 -16.41 -3.55
C ARG A 53 -0.48 -17.15 -2.27
N LYS A 54 0.53 -17.63 -1.54
CA LYS A 54 0.36 -18.57 -0.42
C LYS A 54 1.16 -18.21 0.83
N ASP A 55 2.13 -17.30 0.72
CA ASP A 55 3.05 -17.03 1.83
C ASP A 55 2.45 -15.99 2.80
N LEU A 56 1.65 -15.05 2.29
CA LEU A 56 0.80 -14.20 3.12
C LEU A 56 -0.63 -14.75 3.25
N PRO A 57 -1.26 -14.62 4.45
CA PRO A 57 -2.68 -14.91 4.60
C PRO A 57 -3.53 -14.07 3.64
N ARG A 58 -4.59 -14.65 3.07
CA ARG A 58 -5.48 -13.96 2.11
C ARG A 58 -6.03 -12.64 2.63
N LYS A 59 -6.38 -12.58 3.92
CA LYS A 59 -6.82 -11.33 4.56
C LYS A 59 -5.74 -10.25 4.52
N VAL A 60 -4.47 -10.60 4.70
CA VAL A 60 -3.34 -9.67 4.67
C VAL A 60 -3.08 -9.21 3.24
N LEU A 61 -3.12 -10.10 2.25
CA LEU A 61 -3.03 -9.74 0.83
C LEU A 61 -4.11 -8.70 0.45
N ALA A 62 -5.35 -8.92 0.90
CA ALA A 62 -6.44 -7.98 0.67
C ALA A 62 -6.27 -6.65 1.42
N LEU A 63 -5.77 -6.65 2.66
CA LEU A 63 -5.46 -5.44 3.43
C LEU A 63 -4.34 -4.61 2.78
N ILE A 64 -3.30 -5.27 2.24
CA ILE A 64 -2.25 -4.61 1.48
C ILE A 64 -2.83 -3.99 0.21
N ALA A 65 -3.61 -4.75 -0.57
CA ALA A 65 -4.23 -4.24 -1.79
C ALA A 65 -5.14 -3.03 -1.52
N MET A 66 -5.95 -3.10 -0.46
CA MET A 66 -6.80 -2.00 0.01
C MET A 66 -5.95 -0.77 0.33
N SER A 67 -4.86 -0.94 1.07
CA SER A 67 -3.97 0.13 1.51
C SER A 67 -3.26 0.82 0.34
N VAL A 68 -2.77 0.04 -0.63
CA VAL A 68 -2.16 0.58 -1.86
C VAL A 68 -3.20 1.35 -2.68
N ALA A 69 -4.43 0.83 -2.81
CA ALA A 69 -5.50 1.54 -3.51
C ALA A 69 -5.88 2.85 -2.81
N LEU A 70 -6.01 2.84 -1.47
CA LEU A 70 -6.27 4.05 -0.67
C LEU A 70 -5.19 5.12 -0.88
N ALA A 71 -3.92 4.71 -0.93
CA ALA A 71 -2.81 5.63 -1.15
C ALA A 71 -2.77 6.24 -2.56
N ASN A 72 -3.33 5.53 -3.55
CA ASN A 72 -3.24 5.92 -4.96
C ASN A 72 -4.49 6.61 -5.52
N GLY A 73 -5.57 6.70 -4.74
CA GLY A 73 -6.76 7.49 -5.06
C GLY A 73 -8.03 6.78 -5.56
N PRO A 74 -8.01 5.59 -6.20
CA PRO A 74 -9.27 4.99 -6.68
C PRO A 74 -10.08 4.38 -5.53
N LYS A 75 -11.06 5.13 -5.03
CA LYS A 75 -11.96 4.75 -3.92
C LYS A 75 -12.69 3.44 -4.21
N GLU A 76 -13.08 3.22 -5.45
CA GLU A 76 -13.78 2.03 -5.92
C GLU A 76 -12.91 0.78 -5.75
N SER A 77 -11.62 0.87 -6.13
CA SER A 77 -10.66 -0.21 -5.94
C SER A 77 -10.42 -0.48 -4.45
N ALA A 78 -10.25 0.57 -3.63
CA ALA A 78 -10.12 0.40 -2.19
C ALA A 78 -11.33 -0.32 -1.56
N MET A 79 -12.55 0.00 -2.02
CA MET A 79 -13.78 -0.63 -1.55
C MET A 79 -13.87 -2.11 -1.91
N ILE A 80 -13.47 -2.50 -3.12
CA ILE A 80 -13.41 -3.91 -3.54
C ILE A 80 -12.50 -4.70 -2.60
N HIS A 81 -11.31 -4.18 -2.31
CA HIS A 81 -10.35 -4.85 -1.45
C HIS A 81 -10.75 -4.86 0.03
N PHE A 82 -11.49 -3.85 0.49
CA PHE A 82 -12.14 -3.87 1.81
C PHE A 82 -13.16 -5.01 1.92
N LYS A 83 -14.07 -5.16 0.93
CA LYS A 83 -15.07 -6.25 0.91
C LYS A 83 -14.37 -7.62 0.91
N LEU A 84 -13.29 -7.76 0.14
CA LEU A 84 -12.46 -8.97 0.12
C LEU A 84 -11.79 -9.27 1.47
N ALA A 85 -11.18 -8.27 2.10
CA ALA A 85 -10.54 -8.45 3.40
C ALA A 85 -11.57 -8.94 4.44
N ARG A 86 -12.76 -8.36 4.46
CA ARG A 86 -13.89 -8.81 5.31
C ARG A 86 -14.28 -10.25 5.00
N ARG A 87 -14.41 -10.62 3.72
CA ARG A 87 -14.74 -11.99 3.29
C ARG A 87 -13.69 -13.01 3.72
N PHE A 88 -12.41 -12.61 3.75
CA PHE A 88 -11.30 -13.43 4.27
C PHE A 88 -11.15 -13.38 5.79
N GLY A 89 -12.09 -12.77 6.51
CA GLY A 89 -12.15 -12.78 7.96
C GLY A 89 -11.35 -11.67 8.65
N ALA A 90 -10.98 -10.59 7.95
CA ALA A 90 -10.38 -9.42 8.60
C ALA A 90 -11.38 -8.75 9.55
N SER A 91 -10.94 -8.53 10.79
CA SER A 91 -11.74 -7.77 11.77
C SER A 91 -11.77 -6.28 11.44
N ASN A 92 -12.68 -5.52 12.05
CA ASN A 92 -12.72 -4.07 11.86
C ASN A 92 -11.45 -3.40 12.41
N GLU A 93 -10.90 -3.94 13.49
CA GLU A 93 -9.66 -3.49 14.11
C GLU A 93 -8.45 -3.75 13.21
N GLU A 94 -8.36 -4.92 12.56
CA GLU A 94 -7.28 -5.21 11.60
C GLU A 94 -7.32 -4.29 10.39
N ILE A 95 -8.53 -4.00 9.88
CA ILE A 95 -8.75 -3.05 8.78
C ILE A 95 -8.32 -1.64 9.21
N LEU A 96 -8.69 -1.22 10.42
CA LEU A 96 -8.31 0.08 10.94
C LEU A 96 -6.79 0.19 11.15
N ASP A 97 -6.13 -0.86 11.62
CA ASP A 97 -4.66 -0.90 11.72
C ASP A 97 -4.00 -0.73 10.35
N ALA A 98 -4.51 -1.39 9.31
CA ALA A 98 -4.01 -1.22 7.94
C ALA A 98 -4.22 0.21 7.40
N ILE A 99 -5.37 0.83 7.67
CA ILE A 99 -5.65 2.23 7.30
C ILE A 99 -4.68 3.19 8.03
N ARG A 100 -4.42 2.95 9.33
CA ARG A 100 -3.48 3.77 10.11
C ARG A 100 -2.05 3.63 9.58
N ALA A 101 -1.63 2.42 9.23
CA ALA A 101 -0.33 2.17 8.59
C ALA A 101 -0.22 2.88 7.23
N THR A 102 -1.28 2.85 6.42
CA THR A 102 -1.38 3.59 5.15
C THR A 102 -1.20 5.08 5.37
N LYS A 103 -1.97 5.66 6.31
CA LYS A 103 -1.87 7.07 6.68
C LYS A 103 -0.45 7.43 7.09
N MET A 104 0.18 6.62 7.95
CA MET A 104 1.54 6.87 8.41
C MET A 104 2.54 6.84 7.25
N ALA A 105 2.46 5.87 6.35
CA ALA A 105 3.36 5.79 5.20
C ALA A 105 3.25 7.04 4.29
N LEU A 106 2.03 7.52 4.03
CA LEU A 106 1.80 8.76 3.28
C LEU A 106 2.36 9.99 4.01
N MET A 107 2.08 10.13 5.31
CA MET A 107 2.61 11.25 6.11
C MET A 107 4.13 11.25 6.21
N SER A 108 4.76 10.07 6.34
CA SER A 108 6.21 9.96 6.34
C SER A 108 6.85 10.36 5.01
N SER A 109 6.16 10.15 3.89
CA SER A 109 6.68 10.49 2.57
C SER A 109 6.77 12.00 2.32
N THR A 110 5.94 12.80 3.00
CA THR A 110 5.96 14.26 2.81
C THR A 110 7.19 14.92 3.42
N LEU A 111 7.88 14.25 4.36
CA LEU A 111 9.13 14.75 4.94
C LEU A 111 10.25 14.85 3.90
N ASP A 112 10.18 14.12 2.79
CA ASP A 112 11.19 14.22 1.72
C ASP A 112 11.22 15.62 1.08
N ALA A 113 10.12 16.39 1.18
CA ALA A 113 10.09 17.78 0.71
C ALA A 113 11.10 18.68 1.45
N MET A 114 11.53 18.31 2.66
CA MET A 114 12.51 19.08 3.43
C MET A 114 13.89 19.10 2.79
N ALA A 115 14.28 18.01 2.11
CA ALA A 115 15.55 17.97 1.37
C ALA A 115 15.59 19.10 0.33
N SER A 116 14.49 19.31 -0.40
CA SER A 116 14.39 20.39 -1.39
C SER A 116 14.50 21.79 -0.78
N VAL A 117 14.01 21.98 0.45
CA VAL A 117 14.12 23.27 1.15
C VAL A 117 15.57 23.53 1.54
N ILE A 118 16.25 22.53 2.10
CA ILE A 118 17.66 22.62 2.51
C ILE A 118 18.56 22.84 1.29
N ASP A 119 18.37 22.06 0.22
CA ASP A 119 19.15 22.15 -1.02
C ASP A 119 18.97 23.49 -1.75
N SER A 120 17.86 24.21 -1.49
CA SER A 120 17.63 25.55 -2.05
C SER A 120 18.51 26.64 -1.43
N GLY A 121 19.36 26.29 -0.45
CA GLY A 121 20.29 27.21 0.20
C GLY A 121 19.63 28.22 1.14
N LYS A 122 18.35 28.01 1.47
CA LYS A 122 17.57 28.87 2.37
C LYS A 122 17.82 28.53 3.83
N GLU A 123 19.08 28.64 4.25
CA GLU A 123 19.51 28.33 5.62
C GLU A 123 18.76 29.16 6.67
N GLU A 124 18.25 30.34 6.30
CA GLU A 124 17.41 31.19 7.16
C GLU A 124 16.09 30.53 7.58
N LEU A 125 15.64 29.49 6.86
CA LEU A 125 14.45 28.70 7.20
C LEU A 125 14.75 27.54 8.15
N LEU A 126 16.02 27.30 8.51
CA LEU A 126 16.42 26.18 9.35
C LEU A 126 16.38 26.56 10.83
N GLU A 127 15.87 25.63 11.64
CA GLU A 127 15.82 25.75 13.08
C GLU A 127 17.06 25.12 13.73
N LYS A 128 17.72 25.86 14.62
CA LYS A 128 18.81 25.34 15.46
C LYS A 128 18.28 25.05 16.86
N ASP A 129 17.55 23.95 17.01
CA ASP A 129 17.07 23.47 18.31
C ASP A 129 17.95 22.34 18.85
N PRO A 130 18.75 22.57 19.92
CA PRO A 130 19.60 21.55 20.54
C PRO A 130 18.80 20.34 21.06
N SER A 131 17.51 20.53 21.38
CA SER A 131 16.65 19.49 21.94
C SER A 131 16.29 18.40 20.92
N SER A 132 16.45 18.68 19.62
CA SER A 132 16.22 17.70 18.55
C SER A 132 17.23 16.54 18.59
N SER A 133 18.47 16.78 19.02
CA SER A 133 19.50 15.72 19.11
C SER A 133 19.09 14.60 20.08
N ALA A 134 18.59 14.98 21.26
CA ALA A 134 18.10 14.02 22.26
C ALA A 134 16.92 13.19 21.75
N VAL A 135 16.05 13.79 20.92
CA VAL A 135 14.92 13.09 20.29
C VAL A 135 15.42 12.07 19.27
N LEU A 136 16.38 12.44 18.42
CA LEU A 136 16.95 11.53 17.41
C LEU A 136 17.73 10.38 18.07
N ASP A 137 18.46 10.65 19.16
CA ASP A 137 19.16 9.61 19.92
C ASP A 137 18.17 8.60 20.52
N LYS A 138 17.02 9.07 21.03
CA LYS A 138 15.95 8.18 21.48
C LYS A 138 15.43 7.29 20.34
N VAL A 139 15.19 7.85 19.15
CA VAL A 139 14.77 7.06 17.98
C VAL A 139 15.83 6.02 17.62
N ARG A 140 17.12 6.39 17.65
CA ARG A 140 18.23 5.47 17.40
C ARG A 140 18.25 4.31 18.38
N LEU A 141 18.05 4.58 19.67
CA LEU A 141 18.00 3.54 20.70
C LEU A 141 16.81 2.60 20.51
N GLU A 142 15.64 3.13 20.15
CA GLU A 142 14.42 2.32 20.00
C GLU A 142 14.37 1.50 18.70
N SER A 143 14.93 2.04 17.61
CA SER A 143 14.78 1.45 16.27
C SER A 143 16.09 1.04 15.61
N GLY A 144 17.24 1.32 16.23
CA GLY A 144 18.58 1.02 15.71
C GLY A 144 19.03 1.90 14.54
N ILE A 145 18.10 2.53 13.82
CA ILE A 145 18.37 3.36 12.63
C ILE A 145 17.54 4.64 12.74
N VAL A 146 18.17 5.78 12.50
CA VAL A 146 17.48 7.06 12.32
C VAL A 146 17.48 7.39 10.84
N PRO A 147 16.32 7.40 10.17
CA PRO A 147 16.23 7.78 8.75
C PRO A 147 16.72 9.20 8.54
N GLU A 148 17.43 9.45 7.44
CA GLU A 148 18.00 10.76 7.09
C GLU A 148 16.97 11.89 7.16
N ARG A 149 15.76 11.66 6.65
CA ARG A 149 14.64 12.62 6.73
C ARG A 149 14.30 13.09 8.13
N LEU A 150 14.58 12.31 9.18
CA LEU A 150 14.36 12.77 10.55
C LEU A 150 15.43 13.76 10.99
N TYR A 151 16.67 13.64 10.49
CA TYR A 151 17.68 14.68 10.66
C TYR A 151 17.28 15.96 9.91
N LEU A 152 16.78 15.83 8.68
CA LEU A 152 16.29 16.99 7.92
C LEU A 152 15.10 17.66 8.63
N ALA A 153 14.16 16.87 9.15
CA ALA A 153 13.05 17.37 9.97
C ALA A 153 13.53 18.07 11.23
N ALA A 154 14.52 17.50 11.93
CA ALA A 154 15.13 18.11 13.10
C ALA A 154 15.77 19.48 12.81
N SER A 155 16.42 19.61 11.65
CA SER A 155 17.06 20.85 11.21
C SER A 155 16.10 21.87 10.65
N PHE A 156 14.93 21.45 10.16
CA PHE A 156 13.92 22.35 9.63
C PHE A 156 12.92 22.81 10.71
N SER A 157 12.38 21.86 11.49
CA SER A 157 11.42 22.16 12.57
C SER A 157 11.39 21.07 13.63
N SER A 158 11.79 21.40 14.86
CA SER A 158 11.76 20.45 15.98
C SER A 158 10.32 20.06 16.36
N SER A 159 9.38 20.97 16.19
CA SER A 159 7.94 20.72 16.37
C SER A 159 7.45 19.64 15.40
N LEU A 160 7.79 19.76 14.12
CA LEU A 160 7.37 18.80 13.09
C LEU A 160 8.01 17.43 13.29
N LEU A 161 9.29 17.38 13.72
CA LEU A 161 9.93 16.12 14.14
C LEU A 161 9.15 15.44 15.27
N ARG A 162 8.80 16.18 16.33
CA ARG A 162 8.08 15.65 17.50
C ARG A 162 6.69 15.17 17.15
N GLU A 163 5.97 15.95 16.33
CA GLU A 163 4.66 15.58 15.79
C GLU A 163 4.73 14.27 15.02
N HIS A 164 5.64 14.18 14.04
CA HIS A 164 5.82 12.98 13.23
C HIS A 164 6.12 11.74 14.08
N LEU A 165 7.00 11.86 15.08
CA LEU A 165 7.35 10.74 15.96
C LEU A 165 6.20 10.31 16.88
N ARG A 166 5.42 11.27 17.40
CA ARG A 166 4.20 10.98 18.16
C ARG A 166 3.20 10.20 17.29
N GLU A 167 2.93 10.70 16.09
CA GLU A 167 2.00 10.07 15.15
C GLU A 167 2.47 8.70 14.71
N LYS A 168 3.77 8.52 14.43
CA LYS A 168 4.36 7.19 14.17
C LYS A 168 4.09 6.22 15.30
N GLY A 169 4.32 6.65 16.54
CA GLY A 169 4.09 5.85 17.75
C GLY A 169 2.62 5.47 17.97
N GLU A 170 1.69 6.29 17.49
CA GLU A 170 0.25 6.04 17.58
C GLU A 170 -0.25 5.21 16.40
N LEU A 171 0.05 5.60 15.16
CA LEU A 171 -0.49 5.04 13.93
C LEU A 171 0.06 3.65 13.63
N LEU A 172 1.31 3.36 13.98
CA LEU A 172 1.91 2.02 13.81
C LEU A 172 1.73 1.12 15.03
N ARG A 173 1.02 1.58 16.07
CA ARG A 173 0.66 0.74 17.20
C ARG A 173 -0.47 -0.20 16.78
N SER A 174 -0.09 -1.45 16.50
CA SER A 174 -1.01 -2.56 16.27
C SER A 174 -1.99 -2.70 17.44
N ARG A 175 -3.28 -2.87 17.09
CA ARG A 175 -4.36 -3.21 18.01
C ARG A 175 -4.80 -4.66 17.83
N ALA A 176 -4.84 -5.12 16.58
CA ALA A 176 -5.26 -6.47 16.21
C ALA A 176 -4.40 -7.08 15.10
N LEU A 177 -3.96 -6.29 14.11
CA LEU A 177 -3.16 -6.82 13.00
C LEU A 177 -1.73 -7.10 13.47
N GLU A 178 -1.22 -8.32 13.23
CA GLU A 178 0.15 -8.67 13.63
C GLU A 178 1.18 -7.64 13.15
N ARG A 179 2.17 -7.38 14.01
CA ARG A 179 3.10 -6.27 13.81
C ARG A 179 3.88 -6.36 12.50
N LYS A 180 4.27 -7.57 12.07
CA LYS A 180 4.88 -7.76 10.74
C LYS A 180 3.96 -7.34 9.60
N TYR A 181 2.66 -7.59 9.68
CA TYR A 181 1.72 -7.23 8.62
C TYR A 181 1.39 -5.73 8.60
N VAL A 182 1.43 -5.05 9.75
CA VAL A 182 1.40 -3.57 9.80
C VAL A 182 2.56 -2.99 8.98
N PHE A 183 3.77 -3.53 9.15
CA PHE A 183 4.93 -3.10 8.39
C PHE A 183 4.90 -3.55 6.92
N ALA A 184 4.33 -4.71 6.61
CA ALA A 184 4.11 -5.14 5.22
C ALA A 184 3.17 -4.17 4.48
N VAL A 185 2.10 -3.72 5.14
CA VAL A 185 1.17 -2.69 4.61
C VAL A 185 1.90 -1.38 4.37
N ALA A 186 2.62 -0.87 5.38
CA ALA A 186 3.35 0.39 5.25
C ALA A 186 4.41 0.32 4.14
N LEU A 187 5.14 -0.79 4.05
CA LEU A 187 6.12 -1.07 3.01
C LEU A 187 5.47 -1.06 1.61
N ALA A 188 4.36 -1.76 1.42
CA ALA A 188 3.62 -1.79 0.16
C ALA A 188 3.21 -0.40 -0.31
N VAL A 189 2.66 0.41 0.61
CA VAL A 189 2.27 1.79 0.31
C VAL A 189 3.49 2.62 -0.11
N SER A 190 4.60 2.55 0.64
CA SER A 190 5.83 3.26 0.30
C SER A 190 6.44 2.82 -1.03
N ILE A 191 6.34 1.54 -1.40
CA ILE A 191 6.73 1.05 -2.73
C ILE A 191 5.83 1.69 -3.80
N SER A 192 4.51 1.70 -3.58
CA SER A 192 3.54 2.20 -4.57
C SER A 192 3.68 3.67 -4.91
N ILE A 193 4.17 4.48 -3.95
CA ILE A 193 4.41 5.93 -4.11
C ILE A 193 5.89 6.26 -4.35
N HIS A 194 6.73 5.24 -4.54
CA HIS A 194 8.18 5.39 -4.79
C HIS A 194 8.97 6.11 -3.68
N ASP A 195 8.52 6.03 -2.43
CA ASP A 195 9.23 6.60 -1.27
C ASP A 195 10.35 5.65 -0.79
N MET A 196 11.55 5.84 -1.33
CA MET A 196 12.72 4.99 -1.05
C MET A 196 13.17 5.00 0.43
N GLY A 197 13.02 6.14 1.12
CA GLY A 197 13.43 6.21 2.52
C GLY A 197 12.50 5.42 3.43
N CYS A 198 11.17 5.53 3.22
CA CYS A 198 10.23 4.67 3.95
C CYS A 198 10.35 3.20 3.57
N GLN A 199 10.60 2.88 2.30
CA GLN A 199 10.82 1.49 1.87
C GLN A 199 11.93 0.83 2.69
N LYS A 200 13.06 1.52 2.88
CA LYS A 200 14.19 1.01 3.66
C LYS A 200 13.81 0.76 5.12
N VAL A 201 13.08 1.70 5.72
CA VAL A 201 12.64 1.63 7.12
C VAL A 201 11.64 0.50 7.33
N TYR A 202 10.60 0.44 6.51
CA TYR A 202 9.54 -0.56 6.70
C TYR A 202 9.99 -1.95 6.29
N LEU A 203 10.95 -2.09 5.37
CA LEU A 203 11.60 -3.38 5.08
C LEU A 203 12.41 -3.89 6.28
N ASP A 204 13.22 -3.04 6.90
CA ASP A 204 13.95 -3.40 8.12
C ASP A 204 12.98 -3.78 9.26
N GLN A 205 11.91 -3.00 9.46
CA GLN A 205 10.91 -3.33 10.48
C GLN A 205 10.14 -4.61 10.16
N PHE A 206 9.77 -4.84 8.90
CA PHE A 206 9.11 -6.07 8.47
C PHE A 206 9.97 -7.30 8.78
N THR A 207 11.24 -7.27 8.39
CA THR A 207 12.18 -8.38 8.61
C THR A 207 12.47 -8.62 10.09
N ARG A 208 12.68 -7.57 10.89
CA ARG A 208 12.86 -7.68 12.35
C ARG A 208 11.66 -8.25 13.09
N ASN A 209 10.47 -8.17 12.51
CA ASN A 209 9.24 -8.73 13.07
C ASN A 209 8.91 -10.13 12.47
N GLY A 210 9.88 -10.79 11.83
CA GLY A 210 9.73 -12.16 11.32
C GLY A 210 9.23 -12.25 9.88
N GLY A 211 9.20 -11.15 9.15
CA GLY A 211 8.89 -11.13 7.73
C GLY A 211 9.92 -11.89 6.90
N THR A 212 9.44 -12.74 5.99
CA THR A 212 10.27 -13.60 5.15
C THR A 212 10.44 -13.07 3.73
N ARG A 213 11.41 -13.61 2.98
CA ARG A 213 11.60 -13.31 1.56
C ARG A 213 10.36 -13.68 0.72
N ALA A 214 9.71 -14.79 1.02
CA ALA A 214 8.54 -15.25 0.27
C ALA A 214 7.34 -14.32 0.50
N GLU A 215 7.09 -13.93 1.75
CA GLU A 215 6.07 -12.91 2.06
C GLU A 215 6.39 -11.55 1.42
N LEU A 216 7.67 -11.16 1.33
CA LEU A 216 8.07 -9.93 0.64
C LEU A 216 7.77 -9.99 -0.87
N GLU A 217 7.94 -11.16 -1.50
CA GLU A 217 7.55 -11.37 -2.90
C GLU A 217 6.04 -11.18 -3.09
N ASP A 218 5.23 -11.70 -2.16
CA ASP A 218 3.78 -11.46 -2.14
C ASP A 218 3.45 -9.97 -2.00
N VAL A 219 4.11 -9.24 -1.08
CA VAL A 219 3.95 -7.78 -0.91
C VAL A 219 4.25 -7.04 -2.22
N LEU A 220 5.39 -7.34 -2.85
CA LEU A 220 5.82 -6.70 -4.10
C LEU A 220 4.86 -7.00 -5.25
N SER A 221 4.41 -8.25 -5.35
CA SER A 221 3.48 -8.69 -6.38
C SER A 221 2.13 -7.98 -6.24
N VAL A 222 1.60 -7.89 -5.02
CA VAL A 222 0.34 -7.17 -4.75
C VAL A 222 0.49 -5.70 -5.08
N THR A 223 1.56 -5.08 -4.62
CA THR A 223 1.81 -3.66 -4.85
C THR A 223 1.90 -3.36 -6.34
N ARG A 224 2.70 -4.13 -7.09
CA ARG A 224 2.84 -3.97 -8.55
C ARG A 224 1.50 -4.06 -9.25
N PHE A 225 0.71 -5.09 -8.94
CA PHE A 225 -0.58 -5.29 -9.58
C PHE A 225 -1.54 -4.11 -9.32
N ILE A 226 -1.69 -3.70 -8.06
CA ILE A 226 -2.64 -2.63 -7.70
C ILE A 226 -2.20 -1.28 -8.29
N THR A 227 -0.90 -0.98 -8.26
CA THR A 227 -0.36 0.23 -8.87
C THR A 227 -0.59 0.24 -10.39
N GLY A 228 -0.39 -0.88 -11.08
CA GLY A 228 -0.65 -1.00 -12.53
C GLY A 228 -2.14 -0.93 -12.88
N ASN A 229 -2.97 -1.69 -12.16
CA ASN A 229 -4.42 -1.75 -12.36
C ASN A 229 -5.12 -0.38 -12.19
N ARG A 230 -4.48 0.57 -11.49
CA ARG A 230 -4.93 1.96 -11.41
C ARG A 230 -5.23 2.57 -12.79
N ALA A 231 -4.48 2.19 -13.83
CA ALA A 231 -4.72 2.68 -15.19
C ALA A 231 -6.14 2.33 -15.69
N PHE A 232 -6.54 1.07 -15.56
CA PHE A 232 -7.87 0.62 -15.96
C PHE A 232 -8.98 1.16 -15.06
N VAL A 233 -8.75 1.17 -13.74
CA VAL A 233 -9.75 1.67 -12.78
C VAL A 233 -10.02 3.16 -13.00
N ASN A 234 -9.00 3.97 -13.22
CA ASN A 234 -9.17 5.40 -13.49
C ASN A 234 -9.72 5.67 -14.90
N ALA A 235 -9.52 4.77 -15.85
CA ALA A 235 -10.08 4.87 -17.20
C ALA A 235 -11.53 4.39 -17.29
N LEU A 236 -12.19 4.02 -16.18
CA LEU A 236 -13.51 3.39 -16.21
C LEU A 236 -14.56 4.25 -16.95
N ASP A 237 -14.55 5.57 -16.77
CA ASP A 237 -15.45 6.48 -17.50
C ASP A 237 -15.14 6.53 -19.01
N MET A 238 -13.87 6.43 -19.40
CA MET A 238 -13.48 6.34 -20.81
C MET A 238 -13.96 5.02 -21.40
N LEU A 239 -13.78 3.91 -20.67
CA LEU A 239 -14.28 2.59 -21.08
C LEU A 239 -15.81 2.54 -21.17
N ARG A 240 -16.52 3.27 -20.30
CA ARG A 240 -17.99 3.45 -20.38
C ARG A 240 -18.38 4.19 -21.66
N PHE A 241 -17.69 5.28 -21.98
CA PHE A 241 -17.94 6.07 -23.18
C PHE A 241 -17.67 5.27 -24.46
N MET A 242 -16.54 4.55 -24.54
CA MET A 242 -16.19 3.69 -25.66
C MET A 242 -17.20 2.57 -25.92
N ASN A 243 -17.86 2.09 -24.87
CA ASN A 243 -18.92 1.07 -24.96
C ASN A 243 -20.31 1.63 -25.27
N SER A 244 -20.46 2.95 -25.34
CA SER A 244 -21.75 3.63 -25.54
C SER A 244 -21.83 4.37 -26.88
N GLY A 245 -20.75 4.36 -27.66
CA GLY A 245 -20.74 4.73 -29.09
C GLY A 245 -21.01 3.52 -29.96
#